data_AF-A0A358HZL8-F1
#
_entry.id   AF-A0A358HZL8-F1
#
_cell.length_a   1.000
_cell.length_b   1.000
_cell.length_c   1.000
_cell.angle_alpha   90.00
_cell.angle_beta   90.00
_cell.angle_gamma   90.00
#
_symmetry.space_group_name_H-M   'P 1'
#
loop_
_entity.id
_entity.type
_entity.pdbx_description
1 polymer ?
#
loop_
_entity_poly.entity_id
_entity_poly.type
_entity_poly.pdbx_seq_one_letter_code
_entity_poly.pdbx_strand_id
1 'polypeptide(L)' 'MGGDHAPEMVVAGADIALKRLPHLKFLMFGDEARLTPLLAKYPALKAVSEVRHASQEVTMDDKPS' A
#
# COMPACT_ATOMS: atom_id res chain seq x y z
N MET A 1 5.26 2.15 2.97
CA MET A 1 6.35 1.17 3.16
C MET A 1 6.76 1.08 4.61
N GLY A 2 6.78 2.19 5.36
CA GLY A 2 7.11 2.18 6.79
C GLY A 2 6.01 1.62 7.70
N GLY A 3 6.43 1.21 8.89
CA GLY A 3 5.65 0.46 9.88
C GLY A 3 6.11 -0.99 9.98
N ASP A 4 6.06 -1.57 11.18
CA ASP A 4 6.72 -2.84 11.54
C ASP A 4 6.35 -4.02 10.63
N HIS A 5 5.17 -4.01 10.02
CA HIS A 5 4.63 -5.08 9.15
C HIS A 5 4.18 -4.57 7.77
N ALA A 6 4.71 -3.43 7.33
CA ALA A 6 4.41 -2.90 6.02
C ALA A 6 5.29 -3.57 4.92
N PRO A 7 4.81 -3.64 3.67
CA PRO A 7 3.54 -3.12 3.14
C PRO A 7 2.31 -4.01 3.39
N GLU A 8 2.46 -5.23 3.90
CA GLU A 8 1.37 -6.22 4.00
C GLU A 8 0.21 -5.77 4.89
N MET A 9 0.52 -5.24 6.08
CA MET A 9 -0.49 -4.75 7.03
C MET A 9 -1.30 -3.58 6.45
N VAL A 10 -0.64 -2.68 5.70
CA VAL A 10 -1.29 -1.53 5.05
C VAL A 10 -2.23 -2.00 3.94
N VAL A 11 -1.82 -2.96 3.10
CA VAL A 11 -2.66 -3.51 2.03
C VAL A 11 -3.88 -4.23 2.61
N ALA A 12 -3.70 -5.02 3.67
CA ALA A 12 -4.82 -5.69 4.36
C ALA A 12 -5.79 -4.68 4.99
N GLY A 13 -5.29 -3.61 5.61
CA GLY A 13 -6.11 -2.53 6.15
C GLY A 13 -6.91 -1.80 5.06
N ALA A 14 -6.32 -1.56 3.89
CA ALA A 14 -6.98 -0.93 2.76
C ALA A 14 -8.15 -1.78 2.22
N ASP A 15 -8.01 -3.11 2.16
CA ASP A 15 -9.10 -4.02 1.79
C ASP A 15 -10.28 -3.95 2.78
N ILE A 16 -9.98 -3.90 4.09
CA ILE A 16 -11.01 -3.73 5.12
C ILE A 16 -11.72 -2.38 4.97
N ALA A 17 -10.97 -1.31 4.71
CA ALA A 17 -11.53 0.02 4.50
C ALA A 17 -12.45 0.05 3.28
N LEU A 18 -12.03 -0.56 2.17
CA LEU A 18 -12.84 -0.66 0.95
C LEU A 18 -14.15 -1.42 1.16
N LYS A 19 -14.12 -2.52 1.93
CA LYS A 19 -15.33 -3.28 2.27
C LYS A 19 -16.35 -2.44 3.05
N ARG A 20 -15.89 -1.52 3.90
CA ARG A 20 -16.75 -0.60 4.68
C ARG A 20 -17.19 0.61 3.86
N LEU A 21 -16.34 1.08 2.95
CA LEU A 21 -16.55 2.28 2.14
C LEU A 21 -16.23 1.96 0.67
N PRO A 22 -17.19 1.36 -0.09
CA PRO A 22 -16.94 0.85 -1.44
C PRO A 22 -16.58 1.90 -2.49
N HIS A 23 -16.71 3.19 -2.17
CA HIS A 23 -16.42 4.31 -3.07
C HIS A 23 -14.96 4.82 -2.95
N LEU A 24 -14.18 4.26 -2.03
CA LEU A 24 -12.79 4.67 -1.85
C LEU A 24 -11.93 4.27 -3.06
N LYS A 25 -10.95 5.13 -3.35
CA LYS A 25 -9.86 4.86 -4.28
C LYS A 25 -8.55 5.04 -3.52
N PHE A 26 -7.57 4.21 -3.83
CA PHE A 26 -6.29 4.21 -3.14
C PHE A 26 -5.18 4.63 -4.09
N LEU A 27 -4.27 5.45 -3.58
CA LEU A 27 -3.02 5.77 -4.23
C LEU A 27 -1.89 5.28 -3.32
N MET A 28 -1.22 4.22 -3.75
CA MET A 28 -0.19 3.54 -2.97
C MET A 28 1.20 3.90 -3.47
N PHE A 29 2.07 4.33 -2.56
CA PHE A 29 3.47 4.66 -2.87
C PHE A 29 4.41 3.63 -2.26
N GLY A 30 5.35 3.14 -3.07
CA GLY A 30 6.37 2.20 -2.61
C GLY A 30 6.96 1.35 -3.72
N ASP A 31 7.66 0.30 -3.32
CA ASP A 31 8.22 -0.67 -4.26
C ASP A 31 7.09 -1.43 -4.96
N GLU A 32 6.97 -1.23 -6.28
CA GLU A 32 5.91 -1.81 -7.09
C GLU A 32 6.04 -3.33 -7.18
N ALA A 33 7.28 -3.85 -7.16
CA ALA A 33 7.54 -5.29 -7.19
C ALA A 33 7.07 -5.97 -5.90
N ARG A 34 7.04 -5.25 -4.78
CA ARG A 34 6.49 -5.73 -3.50
C ARG A 34 4.98 -5.53 -3.41
N LEU A 35 4.46 -4.39 -3.89
CA LEU A 35 3.03 -4.05 -3.79
C LEU A 35 2.15 -4.85 -4.76
N THR A 36 2.60 -5.06 -6.00
CA THR A 36 1.83 -5.75 -7.04
C THR A 36 1.39 -7.18 -6.67
N PRO A 37 2.27 -8.07 -6.17
CA PRO A 37 1.85 -9.41 -5.76
C PRO A 37 0.95 -9.40 -4.52
N LEU A 38 1.06 -8.39 -3.65
CA LEU A 38 0.15 -8.24 -2.50
C LEU A 38 -1.24 -7.80 -2.95
N LEU A 39 -1.34 -6.79 -3.81
CA LEU A 39 -2.61 -6.34 -4.38
C LEU A 39 -3.29 -7.44 -5.21
N ALA A 40 -2.51 -8.31 -5.86
CA ALA A 40 -3.07 -9.46 -6.60
C ALA A 40 -3.89 -10.42 -5.72
N LYS A 41 -3.65 -10.46 -4.40
CA LYS A 41 -4.44 -11.24 -3.44
C LYS A 41 -5.80 -10.60 -3.13
N TYR A 42 -6.01 -9.34 -3.50
CA TYR A 42 -7.23 -8.56 -3.22
C TYR A 42 -7.77 -7.91 -4.51
N PRO A 43 -8.49 -8.65 -5.37
CA PRO A 43 -8.89 -8.16 -6.70
C PRO A 43 -9.74 -6.88 -6.68
N ALA A 44 -10.66 -6.76 -5.72
CA ALA A 44 -11.50 -5.57 -5.57
C ALA A 44 -10.67 -4.33 -5.20
N LEU A 45 -9.72 -4.49 -4.26
CA LEU A 45 -8.79 -3.43 -3.88
C LEU A 45 -7.89 -3.03 -5.05
N LYS A 46 -7.30 -4.03 -5.74
CA LYS A 46 -6.46 -3.80 -6.92
C LYS A 46 -7.17 -2.98 -7.99
N ALA A 47 -8.46 -3.23 -8.23
CA ALA A 47 -9.23 -2.50 -9.25
C ALA A 47 -9.41 -1.00 -8.95
N VAL A 48 -9.33 -0.61 -7.67
CA VAL A 48 -9.50 0.80 -7.23
C VAL A 48 -8.20 1.41 -6.71
N SER A 49 -7.06 0.75 -6.92
CA SER A 49 -5.75 1.19 -6.43
C SER A 49 -4.82 1.54 -7.58
N GLU A 50 -4.19 2.71 -7.50
CA GLU A 50 -3.06 3.12 -8.35
C GLU A 50 -1.76 2.95 -7.55
N VAL A 51 -0.74 2.31 -8.13
CA VAL A 51 0.58 2.19 -7.53
C VAL A 51 1.52 3.20 -8.18
N ARG A 52 2.15 4.04 -7.36
CA ARG A 52 3.26 4.90 -7.78
C ARG A 52 4.54 4.36 -7.21
N HIS A 53 5.40 3.90 -8.11
CA HIS A 53 6.69 3.36 -7.71
C HIS A 53 7.52 4.43 -6.99
N ALA A 54 8.01 4.06 -5.81
CA ALA A 54 9.04 4.80 -5.08
C ALA A 54 10.19 3.83 -4.81
N SER A 55 11.38 4.17 -5.30
CA SER A 55 12.59 3.34 -5.16
C SER A 55 13.26 3.52 -3.80
N GLN A 56 12.84 4.50 -3.00
CA GLN A 56 13.39 4.82 -1.70
C GLN A 56 12.29 4.80 -0.64
N GLU A 57 12.68 4.40 0.56
CA GLU A 57 11.87 4.40 1.76
C GLU A 57 12.61 5.18 2.84
N VAL A 58 11.88 6.00 3.59
CA VAL A 58 12.44 6.72 4.74
C VAL A 58 12.54 5.73 5.91
N THR A 59 13.76 5.50 6.38
CA THR A 59 14.08 4.60 7.48
C THR A 59 13.93 5.30 8.84
N MET A 60 13.90 4.53 9.93
CA MET A 60 13.79 5.08 11.30
C MET A 60 15.00 5.96 11.69
N ASP A 61 16.14 5.76 11.04
CA ASP A 61 17.38 6.50 11.27
C ASP A 61 17.51 7.76 10.40
N ASP A 62 16.61 7.95 9.43
CA ASP A 62 16.61 9.14 8.59
C ASP A 62 16.11 10.35 9.38
N LYS A 63 16.91 11.42 9.39
CA LYS A 63 16.50 12.68 10.01
C LYS A 63 15.44 13.37 9.16
N PRO A 64 14.27 13.73 9.73
CA PRO A 64 13.41 14.73 9.10
C PRO A 64 14.18 16.06 9.12
N SER A 65 14.44 16.61 7.94
CA SER A 65 15.19 17.87 7.75
C SER A 65 14.61 19.03 8.53
#